data_AF-A0A316V822-F1
#
_entry.id   AF-A0A316V822-F1
#
_cell.length_a   1.000
_cell.length_b   1.000
_cell.length_c   1.000
_cell.angle_alpha   90.00
_cell.angle_beta   90.00
_cell.angle_gamma   90.00
#
_symmetry.space_group_name_H-M   'P 1'
#
loop_
_entity.id
_entity.type
_entity.pdbx_description
1 polymer ?
#
loop_
_entity_poly.entity_id
_entity_poly.type
_entity_poly.pdbx_seq_one_letter_code
_entity_poly.pdbx_strand_id
1 'polypeptide(L)'
;SDIPIHSSCNASQTMQIKRGLFDSKRLAREAADHILLSGNTSDLFQTYFGAQADPAVPLGIYERILEGDKTGTLLRCDDPDQNCATQDGWNGHWRGNNATEETVICNLSFQSRLGLERACENGFKLGRDNVNVYWGADLLHRMMHLPKVTNGYITHVADTHEDMMKIAIEQPDQSVKNQHSIQEFAFDVWTRKYISAEGSAGATATESASASAAATSTAAVQDCHTHADGSVHC
;
A
#
# COMPACT_ATOMS: atom_id res chain seq x y z
N SER A 1 20.55 -1.32 -10.26
CA SER A 1 20.52 0.13 -10.60
C SER A 1 19.12 0.67 -10.41
N ASP A 2 18.96 1.99 -10.32
CA ASP A 2 17.64 2.65 -10.34
C ASP A 2 17.04 2.72 -11.75
N ILE A 3 15.73 2.95 -11.83
CA ILE A 3 15.06 3.26 -13.09
C ILE A 3 15.60 4.60 -13.63
N PRO A 4 16.03 4.66 -14.90
CA PRO A 4 16.42 5.91 -15.55
C PRO A 4 15.31 6.98 -15.52
N ILE A 5 15.69 8.24 -15.30
CA ILE A 5 14.78 9.39 -15.36
C ILE A 5 15.04 10.15 -16.66
N HIS A 6 14.01 10.33 -17.47
CA HIS A 6 14.08 11.01 -18.76
C HIS A 6 14.39 12.50 -18.60
N SER A 7 15.08 13.08 -19.58
CA SER A 7 15.48 14.50 -19.59
C SER A 7 14.32 15.50 -19.65
N SER A 8 13.10 15.02 -19.90
CA SER A 8 11.87 15.83 -19.74
C SER A 8 11.66 16.29 -18.30
N CYS A 9 12.23 15.59 -17.32
CA CYS A 9 12.14 15.97 -15.92
C CYS A 9 13.17 17.04 -15.60
N ASN A 10 12.74 18.18 -15.08
CA ASN A 10 13.67 19.22 -14.62
C ASN A 10 14.43 18.78 -13.36
N ALA A 11 15.39 19.60 -12.92
CA ALA A 11 16.24 19.28 -11.78
C ALA A 11 15.44 19.03 -10.47
N SER A 12 14.40 19.82 -10.21
CA SER A 12 13.54 19.66 -9.03
C SER A 12 12.74 18.36 -9.07
N GLN A 13 12.10 18.09 -10.21
CA GLN A 13 11.35 16.85 -10.44
C GLN A 13 12.26 15.62 -10.29
N THR A 14 13.47 15.69 -10.85
CA THR A 14 14.48 14.63 -10.74
C THR A 14 14.87 14.35 -9.29
N MET A 15 15.05 15.40 -8.46
CA MET A 15 15.37 15.22 -7.04
C MET A 15 14.24 14.53 -6.27
N GLN A 16 12.98 14.93 -6.53
CA GLN A 16 11.82 14.30 -5.88
C GLN A 16 11.66 12.83 -6.29
N ILE A 17 11.80 12.52 -7.58
CA ILE A 17 11.74 11.13 -8.06
C ILE A 17 12.87 10.31 -7.46
N LYS A 18 14.11 10.81 -7.41
CA LYS A 18 15.24 10.10 -6.77
C LYS A 18 14.98 9.82 -5.30
N ARG A 19 14.42 10.78 -4.57
CA ARG A 19 14.03 10.55 -3.17
C ARG A 19 12.96 9.48 -3.06
N GLY A 20 11.92 9.54 -3.90
CA GLY A 20 10.89 8.51 -3.94
C GLY A 20 11.42 7.12 -4.29
N LEU A 21 12.35 7.00 -5.25
CA LEU A 21 12.98 5.72 -5.60
C LEU A 21 13.80 5.17 -4.42
N PHE A 22 14.52 6.03 -3.72
CA PHE A 22 15.22 5.67 -2.49
C PHE A 22 14.24 5.14 -1.43
N ASP A 23 13.12 5.84 -1.20
CA ASP A 23 12.10 5.42 -0.23
C ASP A 23 11.39 4.13 -0.68
N SER A 24 11.16 3.93 -1.98
CA SER A 24 10.59 2.70 -2.55
C SER A 24 11.45 1.48 -2.22
N LYS A 25 12.78 1.62 -2.32
CA LYS A 25 13.72 0.56 -1.94
C LYS A 25 13.69 0.26 -0.45
N ARG A 26 13.49 1.28 0.39
CA ARG A 26 13.34 1.05 1.84
C ARG A 26 12.09 0.24 2.13
N LEU A 27 10.96 0.56 1.50
CA LEU A 27 9.74 -0.24 1.61
C LEU A 27 9.98 -1.70 1.17
N ALA A 28 10.53 -1.90 -0.02
CA ALA A 28 10.76 -3.23 -0.57
C ALA A 28 11.77 -4.05 0.26
N ARG A 29 12.86 -3.44 0.73
CA ARG A 29 13.89 -4.12 1.54
C ARG A 29 13.31 -4.57 2.87
N GLU A 30 12.54 -3.70 3.54
CA GLU A 30 11.92 -4.06 4.81
C GLU A 30 10.89 -5.18 4.66
N ALA A 31 10.09 -5.16 3.59
CA ALA A 31 9.17 -6.22 3.26
C ALA A 31 9.88 -7.56 3.00
N ALA A 32 10.96 -7.54 2.21
CA ALA A 32 11.78 -8.72 1.94
C ALA A 32 12.41 -9.28 3.22
N ASP A 33 12.99 -8.43 4.05
CA ASP A 33 13.63 -8.83 5.32
C ASP A 33 12.59 -9.41 6.30
N HIS A 34 11.38 -8.85 6.35
CA HIS A 34 10.28 -9.41 7.15
C HIS A 34 9.89 -10.83 6.70
N ILE A 35 9.78 -11.04 5.39
CA ILE A 35 9.48 -12.36 4.81
C ILE A 35 10.64 -13.33 5.06
N LEU A 36 11.90 -12.90 4.93
CA LEU A 36 13.06 -13.75 5.22
C LEU A 36 13.13 -14.18 6.68
N LEU A 37 12.73 -13.29 7.61
CA LEU A 37 12.75 -13.57 9.04
C LEU A 37 11.63 -14.52 9.47
N SER A 38 10.42 -14.32 8.95
CA SER A 38 9.21 -14.95 9.49
C SER A 38 8.45 -15.85 8.49
N GLY A 39 8.83 -15.84 7.22
CA GLY A 39 8.12 -16.53 6.15
C GLY A 39 6.64 -16.14 6.13
N ASN A 40 5.79 -17.15 5.99
CA ASN A 40 4.33 -16.99 6.05
C ASN A 40 3.74 -17.17 7.46
N THR A 41 4.57 -17.24 8.51
CA THR A 41 4.08 -17.43 9.90
C THR A 41 3.74 -16.13 10.61
N SER A 42 4.09 -14.97 10.03
CA SER A 42 3.74 -13.68 10.58
C SER A 42 2.27 -13.32 10.32
N ASP A 43 1.54 -12.90 11.36
CA ASP A 43 0.18 -12.38 11.23
C ASP A 43 0.07 -11.29 10.16
N LEU A 44 1.10 -10.44 10.05
CA LEU A 44 1.15 -9.39 9.04
C LEU A 44 1.25 -9.97 7.63
N PHE A 45 2.07 -11.00 7.41
CA PHE A 45 2.12 -11.68 6.12
C PHE A 45 0.76 -12.32 5.79
N GLN A 46 0.18 -13.03 6.76
CA GLN A 46 -1.10 -13.72 6.57
C GLN A 46 -2.26 -12.76 6.32
N THR A 47 -2.21 -11.55 6.87
CA THR A 47 -3.19 -10.49 6.61
C THR A 47 -3.25 -10.14 5.12
N TYR A 48 -2.10 -9.93 4.47
CA TYR A 48 -2.06 -9.48 3.08
C TYR A 48 -2.05 -10.60 2.05
N PHE A 49 -1.53 -11.78 2.42
CA PHE A 49 -1.31 -12.87 1.48
C PHE A 49 -2.04 -14.17 1.83
N GLY A 50 -2.41 -14.37 3.10
CA GLY A 50 -3.05 -15.59 3.58
C GLY A 50 -2.07 -16.59 4.21
N ALA A 51 -2.59 -17.45 5.09
CA ALA A 51 -1.78 -18.44 5.81
C ALA A 51 -1.20 -19.54 4.91
N GLN A 52 -1.82 -19.81 3.76
CA GLN A 52 -1.41 -20.83 2.81
C GLN A 52 -0.55 -20.27 1.66
N ALA A 53 -0.34 -18.96 1.61
CA ALA A 53 0.48 -18.34 0.56
C ALA A 53 1.95 -18.76 0.65
N ASP A 54 2.57 -18.93 -0.53
CA ASP A 54 4.01 -19.17 -0.66
C ASP A 54 4.78 -17.84 -0.50
N PRO A 55 5.58 -17.68 0.57
CA PRO A 55 6.36 -16.46 0.80
C PRO A 55 7.46 -16.21 -0.24
N ALA A 56 7.88 -17.24 -0.99
CA ALA A 56 8.91 -17.08 -2.03
C ALA A 56 8.44 -16.17 -3.17
N VAL A 57 7.14 -16.12 -3.45
CA VAL A 57 6.58 -15.30 -4.53
C VAL A 57 6.72 -13.80 -4.26
N PRO A 58 6.15 -13.23 -3.17
CA PRO A 58 6.32 -11.80 -2.87
C PRO A 58 7.78 -11.45 -2.56
N LEU A 59 8.54 -12.34 -1.93
CA LEU A 59 9.98 -12.15 -1.72
C LEU A 59 10.74 -11.98 -3.04
N GLY A 60 10.51 -12.85 -4.02
CA GLY A 60 11.12 -12.76 -5.33
C GLY A 60 10.76 -11.46 -6.06
N ILE A 61 9.54 -10.98 -5.90
CA ILE A 61 9.10 -9.70 -6.46
C ILE A 61 9.88 -8.53 -5.83
N TYR A 62 9.99 -8.47 -4.50
CA TYR A 62 10.77 -7.43 -3.83
C TYR A 62 12.25 -7.48 -4.21
N GLU A 63 12.86 -8.67 -4.25
CA GLU A 63 14.27 -8.81 -4.65
C GLU A 63 14.50 -8.40 -6.11
N ARG A 64 13.56 -8.65 -7.03
CA ARG A 64 13.65 -8.12 -8.39
C ARG A 64 13.53 -6.60 -8.44
N ILE A 65 12.65 -6.01 -7.63
CA ILE A 65 12.53 -4.55 -7.52
C ILE A 65 13.82 -3.96 -6.96
N LEU A 66 14.45 -4.59 -5.98
CA LEU A 66 15.68 -4.12 -5.35
C LEU A 66 16.88 -4.28 -6.29
N GLU A 67 17.12 -5.50 -6.77
CA GLU A 67 18.39 -5.92 -7.36
C GLU A 67 18.31 -6.25 -8.86
N GLY A 68 17.10 -6.42 -9.41
CA GLY A 68 16.90 -6.78 -10.81
C GLY A 68 17.41 -5.73 -11.81
N ASP A 69 17.70 -6.17 -13.05
CA ASP A 69 18.08 -5.29 -14.15
C ASP A 69 16.90 -4.40 -14.59
N LYS A 70 17.13 -3.10 -14.59
CA LYS A 70 16.14 -2.08 -14.97
C LYS A 70 16.53 -1.33 -16.24
N THR A 71 17.57 -1.77 -16.94
CA THR A 71 18.01 -1.16 -18.21
C THR A 71 16.87 -1.13 -19.21
N GLY A 72 16.63 0.00 -19.87
CA GLY A 72 15.55 0.12 -20.86
C GLY A 72 14.16 0.39 -20.25
N THR A 73 14.06 0.54 -18.93
CA THR A 73 12.89 1.18 -18.30
C THR A 73 13.07 2.70 -18.23
N LEU A 74 11.97 3.45 -18.08
CA LEU A 74 12.04 4.91 -18.03
C LEU A 74 10.91 5.53 -17.20
N LEU A 75 11.30 6.45 -16.31
CA LEU A 75 10.39 7.41 -15.69
C LEU A 75 10.49 8.74 -16.47
N ARG A 76 9.35 9.29 -16.90
CA ARG A 76 9.32 10.53 -17.67
C ARG A 76 8.32 11.55 -17.12
N CYS A 77 8.54 12.82 -17.43
CA CYS A 77 7.73 13.95 -16.92
C CYS A 77 7.04 14.73 -18.05
N ASP A 78 7.38 14.44 -19.30
CA ASP A 78 6.52 14.76 -20.43
C ASP A 78 5.37 13.74 -20.52
N ASP A 79 4.30 14.12 -21.20
CA ASP A 79 3.07 13.34 -21.32
C ASP A 79 2.78 13.02 -22.80
N PRO A 80 3.52 12.07 -23.42
CA PRO A 80 3.36 11.78 -24.84
C PRO A 80 1.95 11.30 -25.20
N ASP A 81 1.28 10.63 -24.25
CA ASP A 81 -0.04 10.03 -24.45
C ASP A 81 -1.17 11.01 -24.05
N GLN A 82 -0.85 12.20 -23.56
CA GLN A 82 -1.80 13.27 -23.15
C GLN A 82 -2.77 12.85 -22.03
N ASN A 83 -2.47 11.79 -21.28
CA ASN A 83 -3.35 11.30 -20.22
C ASN A 83 -3.27 12.18 -18.97
N CYS A 84 -2.13 12.82 -18.68
CA CYS A 84 -2.07 13.79 -17.58
C CYS A 84 -2.91 15.04 -17.86
N ALA A 85 -3.04 15.41 -19.14
CA ALA A 85 -3.83 16.57 -19.56
C ALA A 85 -5.34 16.28 -19.65
N THR A 86 -5.72 15.03 -19.90
CA THR A 86 -7.13 14.65 -20.16
C THR A 86 -7.80 13.90 -19.02
N GLN A 87 -7.02 13.33 -18.09
CA GLN A 87 -7.54 12.57 -16.98
C GLN A 87 -7.40 13.35 -15.68
N ASP A 88 -8.52 13.92 -15.22
CA ASP A 88 -8.54 14.71 -14.00
C ASP A 88 -8.11 13.89 -12.79
N GLY A 89 -7.22 14.47 -11.97
CA GLY A 89 -6.71 13.84 -10.76
C GLY A 89 -5.63 12.78 -10.98
N TRP A 90 -5.22 12.51 -12.23
CA TRP A 90 -4.15 11.54 -12.47
C TRP A 90 -2.78 12.08 -12.02
N ASN A 91 -2.13 11.29 -11.17
CA ASN A 91 -0.77 11.56 -10.70
C ASN A 91 0.32 11.04 -11.66
N GLY A 92 -0.07 10.22 -12.63
CA GLY A 92 0.82 9.59 -13.59
C GLY A 92 0.18 8.32 -14.10
N HIS A 93 0.80 7.71 -15.10
CA HIS A 93 0.27 6.50 -15.73
C HIS A 93 1.39 5.66 -16.32
N TRP A 94 1.15 4.35 -16.41
CA TRP A 94 1.93 3.47 -17.26
C TRP A 94 1.49 3.65 -18.72
N ARG A 95 2.44 3.65 -19.66
CA ARG A 95 2.15 3.93 -21.09
C ARG A 95 1.55 2.76 -21.85
N GLY A 96 1.40 1.59 -21.21
CA GLY A 96 0.78 0.42 -21.83
C GLY A 96 1.46 0.03 -23.14
N ASN A 97 0.65 -0.28 -24.16
CA ASN A 97 1.14 -0.70 -25.47
C ASN A 97 1.93 0.39 -26.23
N ASN A 98 1.83 1.67 -25.84
CA ASN A 98 2.57 2.74 -26.49
C ASN A 98 4.06 2.71 -26.13
N ALA A 99 4.40 2.28 -24.91
CA ALA A 99 5.76 1.97 -24.46
C ALA A 99 5.72 1.20 -23.12
N THR A 100 5.76 -0.13 -23.19
CA THR A 100 5.48 -1.00 -22.04
C THR A 100 6.47 -0.88 -20.89
N GLU A 101 7.67 -0.35 -21.13
CA GLU A 101 8.70 -0.17 -20.10
C GLU A 101 8.79 1.28 -19.58
N GLU A 102 7.77 2.10 -19.86
CA GLU A 102 7.75 3.50 -19.48
C GLU A 102 6.55 3.89 -18.60
N THR A 103 6.82 4.75 -17.63
CA THR A 103 5.80 5.39 -16.78
C THR A 103 5.97 6.91 -16.81
N VAL A 104 4.85 7.60 -16.95
CA VAL A 104 4.73 9.05 -16.89
C VAL A 104 4.39 9.50 -15.47
N ILE A 105 5.07 10.52 -14.98
CA ILE A 105 4.77 11.24 -13.74
C ILE A 105 4.10 12.56 -14.10
N CYS A 106 2.82 12.71 -13.76
CA CYS A 106 2.07 13.95 -14.02
C CYS A 106 2.45 15.06 -13.04
N ASN A 107 2.21 16.32 -13.43
CA ASN A 107 2.52 17.50 -12.60
C ASN A 107 1.90 17.44 -11.19
N LEU A 108 0.70 16.87 -11.07
CA LEU A 108 0.00 16.71 -9.79
C LEU A 108 0.84 15.94 -8.75
N SER A 109 1.66 14.97 -9.16
CA SER A 109 2.51 14.22 -8.22
C SER A 109 3.51 15.12 -7.50
N PHE A 110 4.13 16.06 -8.20
CA PHE A 110 5.09 17.00 -7.61
C PHE A 110 4.47 18.03 -6.65
N GLN A 111 3.15 18.12 -6.62
CA GLN A 111 2.41 19.03 -5.74
C GLN A 111 1.71 18.32 -4.58
N SER A 112 1.36 17.05 -4.77
CA SER A 112 0.50 16.30 -3.84
C SER A 112 1.20 15.15 -3.13
N ARG A 113 2.27 14.59 -3.69
CA ARG A 113 2.97 13.46 -3.07
C ARG A 113 3.76 13.90 -1.85
N LEU A 114 3.66 13.11 -0.80
CA LEU A 114 4.38 13.31 0.45
C LEU A 114 5.66 12.47 0.48
N GLY A 115 6.67 12.93 1.20
CA GLY A 115 7.82 12.09 1.54
C GLY A 115 7.41 10.99 2.51
N LEU A 116 8.12 9.85 2.48
CA LEU A 116 7.78 8.67 3.28
C LEU A 116 7.89 8.94 4.79
N GLU A 117 8.72 9.90 5.20
CA GLU A 117 8.80 10.35 6.60
C GLU A 117 7.48 10.89 7.17
N ARG A 118 6.51 11.22 6.31
CA ARG A 118 5.17 11.69 6.71
C ARG A 118 4.14 10.56 6.80
N ALA A 119 4.57 9.31 6.75
CA ALA A 119 3.69 8.16 6.91
C ALA A 119 2.90 8.26 8.23
N CYS A 120 1.62 7.85 8.21
CA CYS A 120 0.67 7.96 9.33
C CYS A 120 0.28 9.39 9.77
N GLU A 121 0.88 10.45 9.22
CA GLU A 121 0.53 11.82 9.60
C GLU A 121 -0.88 12.22 9.12
N ASN A 122 -1.40 13.33 9.67
CA ASN A 122 -2.66 13.96 9.26
C ASN A 122 -3.88 13.02 9.28
N GLY A 123 -3.84 11.99 10.13
CA GLY A 123 -4.92 11.02 10.24
C GLY A 123 -4.97 10.01 9.10
N PHE A 124 -3.88 9.81 8.35
CA PHE A 124 -3.78 8.71 7.38
C PHE A 124 -4.06 7.36 8.07
N LYS A 125 -4.90 6.54 7.45
CA LYS A 125 -5.30 5.20 7.89
C LYS A 125 -5.07 4.20 6.78
N LEU A 126 -4.15 3.27 7.01
CA LEU A 126 -3.96 2.14 6.11
C LEU A 126 -5.25 1.31 6.02
N GLY A 127 -5.59 0.84 4.83
CA GLY A 127 -6.83 0.15 4.53
C GLY A 127 -8.04 1.06 4.23
N ARG A 128 -7.95 2.36 4.51
CA ARG A 128 -8.93 3.37 4.09
C ARG A 128 -8.36 4.32 3.05
N ASP A 129 -7.15 4.81 3.30
CA ASP A 129 -6.49 5.81 2.48
C ASP A 129 -5.48 5.16 1.53
N ASN A 130 -5.28 5.79 0.37
CA ASN A 130 -4.39 5.25 -0.66
C ASN A 130 -2.92 5.56 -0.34
N VAL A 131 -2.11 4.51 -0.14
CA VAL A 131 -0.67 4.63 0.12
C VAL A 131 0.10 5.34 -0.99
N ASN A 132 -0.43 5.39 -2.23
CA ASN A 132 0.13 6.18 -3.33
C ASN A 132 0.26 7.67 -3.01
N VAL A 133 -0.32 8.20 -1.93
CA VAL A 133 -0.03 9.57 -1.48
C VAL A 133 1.46 9.77 -1.17
N TYR A 134 2.19 8.72 -0.82
CA TYR A 134 3.63 8.78 -0.52
C TYR A 134 4.47 8.43 -1.76
N TRP A 135 5.48 9.26 -2.05
CA TRP A 135 6.39 9.05 -3.19
C TRP A 135 6.98 7.64 -3.25
N GLY A 136 7.42 7.10 -2.11
CA GLY A 136 8.00 5.75 -2.04
C GLY A 136 7.00 4.66 -2.40
N ALA A 137 5.75 4.76 -1.94
CA ALA A 137 4.73 3.77 -2.25
C ALA A 137 4.24 3.90 -3.69
N ASP A 138 4.01 5.12 -4.19
CA ASP A 138 3.57 5.37 -5.57
C ASP A 138 4.59 4.89 -6.61
N LEU A 139 5.89 5.13 -6.37
CA LEU A 139 6.93 4.63 -7.28
C LEU A 139 7.10 3.12 -7.16
N LEU A 140 6.93 2.52 -5.98
CA LEU A 140 6.87 1.05 -5.83
C LEU A 140 5.75 0.46 -6.70
N HIS A 141 4.55 1.03 -6.66
CA HIS A 141 3.42 0.64 -7.51
C HIS A 141 3.74 0.78 -9.00
N ARG A 142 4.28 1.92 -9.44
CA ARG A 142 4.64 2.14 -10.85
C ARG A 142 5.70 1.18 -11.36
N MET A 143 6.67 0.82 -10.52
CA MET A 143 7.67 -0.19 -10.87
C MET A 143 7.04 -1.55 -11.11
N MET A 144 5.95 -1.89 -10.41
CA MET A 144 5.26 -3.17 -10.58
C MET A 144 4.50 -3.29 -11.90
N HIS A 145 4.07 -2.16 -12.48
CA HIS A 145 3.51 -2.10 -13.84
C HIS A 145 4.52 -2.36 -14.96
N LEU A 146 5.83 -2.25 -14.71
CA LEU A 146 6.85 -2.42 -15.73
C LEU A 146 7.22 -3.91 -15.88
N PRO A 147 6.89 -4.56 -17.02
CA PRO A 147 7.10 -6.00 -17.17
C PRO A 147 8.56 -6.40 -16.96
N LYS A 148 9.54 -5.59 -17.36
CA LYS A 148 10.95 -5.92 -17.10
C LYS A 148 11.29 -6.02 -15.61
N VAL A 149 10.67 -5.20 -14.76
CA VAL A 149 10.95 -5.18 -13.32
C VAL A 149 10.39 -6.44 -12.67
N THR A 150 9.15 -6.80 -12.94
CA THR A 150 8.45 -7.90 -12.25
C THR A 150 8.26 -9.16 -13.10
N ASN A 151 8.84 -9.20 -14.30
CA ASN A 151 8.65 -10.24 -15.31
C ASN A 151 7.17 -10.40 -15.75
N GLY A 152 6.37 -9.34 -15.61
CA GLY A 152 4.92 -9.38 -15.90
C GLY A 152 4.10 -10.26 -14.96
N TYR A 153 4.62 -10.59 -13.76
CA TYR A 153 3.94 -11.48 -12.81
C TYR A 153 2.84 -10.80 -11.99
N ILE A 154 2.77 -9.47 -12.01
CA ILE A 154 1.85 -8.68 -11.17
C ILE A 154 0.46 -8.69 -11.76
N THR A 155 -0.54 -8.77 -10.90
CA THR A 155 -1.97 -8.77 -11.25
C THR A 155 -2.72 -7.68 -10.49
N HIS A 156 -3.85 -7.26 -11.04
CA HIS A 156 -4.85 -6.39 -10.39
C HIS A 156 -6.13 -7.18 -10.12
N VAL A 157 -6.08 -8.08 -9.14
CA VAL A 157 -7.25 -8.91 -8.78
C VAL A 157 -8.10 -8.21 -7.72
N ALA A 158 -7.48 -7.44 -6.83
CA ALA A 158 -8.14 -6.67 -5.79
C ALA A 158 -7.40 -5.35 -5.55
N ASP A 159 -8.10 -4.22 -5.65
CA ASP A 159 -7.53 -2.88 -5.44
C ASP A 159 -8.02 -2.21 -4.15
N THR A 160 -9.11 -2.70 -3.54
CA THR A 160 -9.63 -2.20 -2.25
C THR A 160 -9.12 -3.06 -1.11
N HIS A 161 -8.97 -2.48 0.09
CA HIS A 161 -8.49 -3.22 1.25
C HIS A 161 -9.37 -4.41 1.60
N GLU A 162 -10.71 -4.25 1.56
CA GLU A 162 -11.65 -5.33 1.79
C GLU A 162 -11.46 -6.49 0.80
N ASP A 163 -11.37 -6.17 -0.49
CA ASP A 163 -11.15 -7.19 -1.52
C ASP A 163 -9.77 -7.86 -1.38
N MET A 164 -8.74 -7.12 -0.96
CA MET A 164 -7.41 -7.70 -0.70
C MET A 164 -7.46 -8.74 0.43
N MET A 165 -8.12 -8.40 1.55
CA MET A 165 -8.26 -9.34 2.67
C MET A 165 -9.07 -10.57 2.25
N LYS A 166 -10.09 -10.38 1.39
CA LYS A 166 -10.87 -11.48 0.84
C LYS A 166 -10.02 -12.41 -0.03
N ILE A 167 -9.22 -11.89 -0.96
CA ILE A 167 -8.36 -12.74 -1.80
C ILE A 167 -7.21 -13.37 -1.00
N ALA A 168 -6.75 -12.77 0.10
CA ALA A 168 -5.79 -13.40 1.00
C ALA A 168 -6.35 -14.68 1.63
N ILE A 169 -7.66 -14.73 1.90
CA ILE A 169 -8.34 -15.91 2.45
C ILE A 169 -8.72 -16.90 1.35
N GLU A 170 -9.35 -16.42 0.28
CA GLU A 170 -9.98 -17.27 -0.74
C GLU A 170 -9.03 -17.69 -1.86
N GLN A 171 -8.04 -16.85 -2.18
CA GLN A 171 -7.14 -17.02 -3.32
C GLN A 171 -5.67 -16.65 -2.99
N PRO A 172 -5.01 -17.34 -2.02
CA PRO A 172 -3.64 -17.03 -1.61
C PRO A 172 -2.61 -17.01 -2.76
N ASP A 173 -2.81 -17.79 -3.81
CA ASP A 173 -1.94 -17.81 -5.00
C ASP A 173 -2.05 -16.54 -5.86
N GLN A 174 -3.17 -15.83 -5.76
CA GLN A 174 -3.41 -14.55 -6.44
C GLN A 174 -3.01 -13.37 -5.54
N SER A 175 -3.25 -13.45 -4.23
CA SER A 175 -2.88 -12.39 -3.28
C SER A 175 -1.38 -12.07 -3.33
N VAL A 176 -0.52 -13.09 -3.45
CA VAL A 176 0.95 -12.94 -3.55
C VAL A 176 1.44 -12.25 -4.82
N LYS A 177 0.58 -12.11 -5.83
CA LYS A 177 0.85 -11.41 -7.11
C LYS A 177 0.05 -10.12 -7.25
N ASN A 178 -0.89 -9.89 -6.33
CA ASN A 178 -1.78 -8.74 -6.37
C ASN A 178 -1.01 -7.47 -6.03
N GLN A 179 -1.06 -6.48 -6.92
CA GLN A 179 -0.24 -5.29 -6.82
C GLN A 179 -0.46 -4.53 -5.51
N HIS A 180 -1.72 -4.32 -5.14
CA HIS A 180 -2.06 -3.59 -3.92
C HIS A 180 -1.67 -4.38 -2.66
N SER A 181 -1.79 -5.72 -2.67
CA SER A 181 -1.36 -6.56 -1.54
C SER A 181 0.14 -6.43 -1.29
N ILE A 182 0.95 -6.49 -2.36
CA ILE A 182 2.41 -6.31 -2.31
C ILE A 182 2.76 -4.88 -1.88
N GLN A 183 2.04 -3.88 -2.38
CA GLN A 183 2.31 -2.50 -2.04
C GLN A 183 2.01 -2.18 -0.57
N GLU A 184 0.82 -2.54 -0.10
CA GLU A 184 0.37 -2.23 1.25
C GLU A 184 1.12 -3.04 2.29
N PHE A 185 1.45 -4.31 2.02
CA PHE A 185 2.31 -5.10 2.91
C PHE A 185 3.65 -4.41 3.16
N ALA A 186 4.31 -3.93 2.10
CA ALA A 186 5.60 -3.25 2.22
C ALA A 186 5.49 -1.93 3.01
N PHE A 187 4.40 -1.20 2.81
CA PHE A 187 4.13 0.02 3.56
C PHE A 187 3.85 -0.28 5.05
N ASP A 188 3.03 -1.29 5.36
CA ASP A 188 2.70 -1.64 6.74
C ASP A 188 3.93 -2.14 7.49
N VAL A 189 4.72 -3.05 6.90
CA VAL A 189 5.98 -3.52 7.49
C VAL A 189 6.89 -2.35 7.86
N TRP A 190 7.09 -1.42 6.92
CA TRP A 190 7.97 -0.27 7.14
C TRP A 190 7.43 0.66 8.23
N THR A 191 6.13 0.98 8.20
CA THR A 191 5.54 1.87 9.22
C THR A 191 5.53 1.22 10.60
N ARG A 192 5.31 -0.09 10.70
CA ARG A 192 5.41 -0.86 11.94
C ARG A 192 6.80 -0.82 12.56
N LYS A 193 7.82 -0.85 11.72
CA LYS A 193 9.22 -0.81 12.16
C LYS A 193 9.69 0.59 12.56
N TYR A 194 9.25 1.63 11.86
CA TYR A 194 9.86 2.97 11.97
C TYR A 194 8.96 4.08 12.50
N ILE A 195 7.64 3.90 12.51
CA ILE A 195 6.69 4.96 12.88
C ILE A 195 5.94 4.59 14.16
N SER A 196 5.25 3.47 14.19
CA SER A 196 4.47 2.98 15.34
C SER A 196 4.33 1.47 15.28
N ALA A 197 4.35 0.74 16.38
CA ALA A 197 4.29 -0.72 16.37
C ALA A 197 3.00 -1.28 15.70
N GLU A 198 1.92 -0.51 15.76
CA GLU A 198 0.62 -0.81 15.15
C GLU A 198 0.54 -0.39 13.66
N GLY A 199 1.56 0.29 13.14
CA GLY A 199 1.57 0.85 11.79
C GLY A 199 0.57 1.99 11.61
N SER A 200 0.22 2.30 10.35
CA SER A 200 -0.83 3.30 10.06
C SER A 200 -2.24 2.76 10.10
N ALA A 201 -2.45 1.47 10.41
CA ALA A 201 -3.78 0.85 10.42
C ALA A 201 -4.76 1.54 11.40
N GLY A 202 -4.25 2.43 12.27
CA GLY A 202 -4.96 2.82 13.47
C GLY A 202 -5.14 1.60 14.37
N ALA A 203 -5.58 1.79 15.60
CA ALA A 203 -6.04 0.66 16.39
C ALA A 203 -7.18 -0.02 15.63
N THR A 204 -6.89 -1.12 14.94
CA THR A 204 -7.89 -2.04 14.42
C THR A 204 -8.60 -2.61 15.63
N ALA A 205 -9.64 -1.95 16.13
CA ALA A 205 -10.70 -2.50 16.97
C ALA A 205 -10.34 -3.58 18.03
N THR A 206 -9.17 -3.54 18.66
CA THR A 206 -8.81 -4.40 19.81
C THR A 206 -8.51 -3.62 21.09
N GLU A 207 -8.83 -2.31 21.12
CA GLU A 207 -8.82 -1.48 22.33
C GLU A 207 -10.21 -0.89 22.66
N SER A 208 -11.27 -1.68 22.49
CA SER A 208 -12.53 -1.43 23.22
C SER A 208 -13.16 -2.69 23.82
N ALA A 209 -12.45 -3.83 23.80
CA ALA A 209 -12.88 -5.04 24.53
C ALA A 209 -12.12 -5.27 25.85
N SER A 210 -11.09 -4.49 26.18
CA SER A 210 -10.29 -4.67 27.41
C SER A 210 -10.32 -3.50 28.40
N ALA A 211 -11.19 -2.51 28.18
CA ALA A 211 -11.49 -1.45 29.15
C ALA A 211 -12.92 -1.54 29.69
N SER A 212 -13.39 -2.76 30.02
CA SER A 212 -14.54 -2.94 30.92
C SER A 212 -14.51 -4.32 31.55
N ALA A 213 -13.51 -4.55 32.40
CA ALA A 213 -13.51 -5.64 33.37
C ALA A 213 -13.17 -5.10 34.76
N ALA A 214 -13.86 -4.03 35.16
CA ALA A 214 -14.13 -3.76 36.57
C ALA A 214 -15.57 -4.22 36.83
N ALA A 215 -15.73 -5.54 37.06
CA ALA A 215 -16.98 -6.12 37.50
C ALA A 215 -17.32 -5.56 38.90
N THR A 216 -18.13 -4.51 38.92
CA THR A 216 -18.92 -4.14 40.10
C THR A 216 -20.31 -4.68 39.86
N SER A 217 -20.66 -5.72 40.62
CA SER A 217 -21.98 -6.34 40.62
C SER A 217 -23.06 -5.30 40.91
N THR A 218 -23.86 -4.94 39.91
CA THR A 218 -25.17 -4.30 40.10
C THR A 218 -26.14 -4.84 39.06
N ALA A 219 -27.33 -5.21 39.52
CA ALA A 219 -28.36 -5.90 38.76
C ALA A 219 -28.78 -5.14 37.49
N ALA A 220 -29.11 -5.89 36.43
CA ALA A 220 -29.67 -5.35 35.19
C ALA A 220 -30.97 -4.59 35.50
N VAL A 221 -30.95 -3.27 35.33
CA VAL A 221 -32.15 -2.43 35.34
C VAL A 221 -32.65 -2.40 33.91
N GLN A 222 -33.80 -3.03 33.65
CA GLN A 222 -34.51 -2.88 32.38
C GLN A 222 -34.99 -1.44 32.27
N ASP A 223 -34.61 -0.75 31.19
CA ASP A 223 -34.90 0.67 31.01
C ASP A 223 -36.33 0.81 30.49
N CYS A 224 -37.25 0.99 31.43
CA CYS A 224 -38.67 1.08 31.12
C CYS A 224 -39.12 2.53 30.99
N HIS A 225 -40.00 2.83 30.03
CA HIS A 225 -40.64 4.14 29.96
C HIS A 225 -42.15 4.05 29.77
N THR A 226 -42.83 5.08 30.25
CA THR A 226 -44.29 5.15 30.33
C THR A 226 -44.81 6.21 29.36
N HIS A 227 -45.78 5.85 28.54
CA HIS A 227 -46.48 6.80 27.69
C HIS A 227 -47.60 7.53 28.45
N ALA A 228 -48.06 8.66 27.91
CA ALA A 228 -49.06 9.52 28.54
C ALA A 228 -50.44 8.84 28.72
N ASP A 229 -50.68 7.70 28.06
CA ASP A 229 -51.87 6.87 28.23
C ASP A 229 -51.74 5.82 29.35
N GLY A 230 -50.60 5.78 30.04
CA GLY A 230 -50.33 4.91 31.19
C GLY A 230 -49.67 3.58 30.84
N SER A 231 -49.36 3.32 29.57
CA SER A 231 -48.70 2.09 29.11
C SER A 231 -47.19 2.12 29.42
N VAL A 232 -46.63 1.05 29.98
CA VAL A 232 -45.18 0.93 30.29
C VAL A 232 -44.54 -0.17 29.45
N HIS A 233 -43.41 0.16 28.83
CA HIS A 233 -42.57 -0.82 28.12
C HIS A 233 -41.21 -0.95 28.79
N CYS A 234 -40.83 -2.21 29.02
CA CYS A 234 -39.54 -2.75 29.44
C CYS A 234 -39.16 -3.86 28.44
#